data_AF-A0AAU4P253-F1
#
_entry.id   AF-A0AAU4P253-F1
#
_cell.length_a   1.000
_cell.length_b   1.000
_cell.length_c   1.000
_cell.angle_alpha   90.00
_cell.angle_beta   90.00
_cell.angle_gamma   90.00
#
_symmetry.space_group_name_H-M   'P 1'
#
loop_
_entity.id
_entity.type
_entity.pdbx_description
1 polymer ?
#
loop_
_entity_poly.entity_id
_entity_poly.type
_entity_poly.pdbx_seq_one_letter_code
_entity_poly.pdbx_strand_id
1 'polypeptide(L)'
;MSALRAVPEPEQNPSDPVLDLAPDAADPGVDTSDGLDPRTDPESLTLCALMWSVDTAAAARVTEALVPADFAEPAYAELFAVIADLVTTGQPHDPASVAAVLHRAGGGEKDAPLRRALADVVTADTTGSSAAVHYADIVLSQSYRRSFHVTGQRLIQAAEQGPEDELFDYMVELGTAQRAAWKRLNTFRAGGAHA
;
A
#
# COMPACT_ATOMS: atom_id res chain seq x y z
N MET A 1 -68.34 10.28 -4.19
CA MET A 1 -67.49 9.92 -5.35
C MET A 1 -66.23 10.78 -5.30
N SER A 2 -65.11 10.15 -4.90
CA SER A 2 -63.68 10.43 -5.21
C SER A 2 -63.16 11.85 -5.43
N ALA A 3 -61.96 12.24 -4.99
CA ALA A 3 -60.93 11.66 -4.13
C ALA A 3 -59.98 12.84 -3.80
N LEU A 4 -59.55 12.96 -2.54
CA LEU A 4 -58.48 13.87 -2.15
C LEU A 4 -57.17 13.38 -2.77
N ARG A 5 -56.53 14.29 -3.51
CA ARG A 5 -55.25 14.14 -4.20
C ARG A 5 -54.17 13.72 -3.20
N ALA A 6 -53.57 12.55 -3.41
CA ALA A 6 -52.49 12.01 -2.60
C ALA A 6 -51.29 12.99 -2.56
N VAL A 7 -50.77 13.19 -1.37
CA VAL A 7 -49.46 13.81 -1.11
C VAL A 7 -48.40 12.86 -1.71
N PRO A 8 -47.45 13.34 -2.52
CA PRO A 8 -46.33 12.49 -2.95
C PRO A 8 -45.51 12.12 -1.70
N GLU A 9 -45.27 10.82 -1.51
CA GLU A 9 -44.42 10.34 -0.42
C GLU A 9 -43.01 10.92 -0.55
N PRO A 10 -42.33 11.24 0.57
CA PRO A 10 -40.93 11.61 0.51
C PRO A 10 -40.16 10.46 -0.12
N GLU A 11 -39.43 10.76 -1.20
CA GLU A 11 -38.49 9.83 -1.81
C GLU A 11 -37.65 9.22 -0.70
N GLN A 12 -37.76 7.90 -0.54
CA GLN A 12 -36.85 7.12 0.28
C GLN A 12 -35.48 7.27 -0.36
N ASN A 13 -34.73 8.28 0.09
CA ASN A 13 -33.32 8.40 -0.22
C ASN A 13 -32.69 7.08 0.26
N PRO A 14 -32.18 6.22 -0.64
CA PRO A 14 -31.49 5.03 -0.20
C PRO A 14 -30.37 5.54 0.70
N SER A 15 -30.44 5.18 1.98
CA SER A 15 -29.37 5.42 2.91
C SER A 15 -28.15 4.71 2.36
N ASP A 16 -27.29 5.46 1.65
CA ASP A 16 -25.90 5.09 1.49
C ASP A 16 -25.41 4.70 2.88
N PRO A 17 -24.68 3.58 3.03
CA PRO A 17 -24.12 3.23 4.32
C PRO A 17 -23.09 4.30 4.66
N VAL A 18 -23.52 5.36 5.34
CA VAL A 18 -22.64 6.23 6.09
C VAL A 18 -21.97 5.29 7.07
N LEU A 19 -20.65 5.12 6.91
CA LEU A 19 -19.81 4.35 7.82
C LEU A 19 -20.09 4.82 9.25
N ASP A 20 -20.87 4.04 10.00
CA ASP A 20 -21.17 4.28 11.41
C ASP A 20 -19.93 3.94 12.24
N LEU A 21 -18.98 4.87 12.21
CA LEU A 21 -17.70 4.79 12.94
C LEU A 21 -17.87 5.41 14.32
N ALA A 22 -18.82 4.90 15.12
CA ALA A 22 -18.76 5.13 16.56
C ALA A 22 -17.35 4.73 17.04
N PRO A 23 -16.66 5.55 17.84
CA PRO A 23 -15.30 5.25 18.26
C PRO A 23 -15.35 4.00 19.15
N ASP A 24 -15.05 2.84 18.58
CA ASP A 24 -14.65 1.70 19.39
C ASP A 24 -13.35 2.12 20.07
N ALA A 25 -13.30 2.03 21.39
CA ALA A 25 -12.17 2.45 22.21
C ALA A 25 -10.97 1.48 22.08
N ALA A 26 -10.72 0.98 20.86
CA ALA A 26 -9.57 0.21 20.49
C ALA A 26 -8.37 1.16 20.30
N ASP A 27 -7.28 0.84 20.98
CA ASP A 27 -6.02 1.57 20.92
C ASP A 27 -5.57 1.76 19.45
N PRO A 28 -5.47 3.00 18.95
CA PRO A 28 -5.20 3.29 17.54
C PRO A 28 -3.73 3.06 17.16
N GLY A 29 -3.05 2.04 17.69
CA GLY A 29 -1.59 1.97 17.63
C GLY A 29 -0.96 0.63 17.31
N VAL A 30 -1.72 -0.46 17.18
CA VAL A 30 -1.09 -1.76 16.90
C VAL A 30 -0.84 -1.88 15.41
N ASP A 31 0.40 -1.55 15.01
CA ASP A 31 0.96 -1.92 13.71
C ASP A 31 0.97 -3.45 13.63
N THR A 32 -0.05 -4.05 13.00
CA THR A 32 -0.23 -5.50 12.92
C THR A 32 0.79 -6.20 12.00
N SER A 33 1.80 -5.47 11.52
CA SER A 33 2.89 -6.00 10.70
C SER A 33 3.97 -6.69 11.52
N ASP A 34 4.06 -6.41 12.83
CA ASP A 34 5.10 -6.98 13.70
C ASP A 34 4.87 -8.50 13.87
N GLY A 35 5.61 -9.30 13.11
CA GLY A 35 5.64 -10.76 13.22
C GLY A 35 4.76 -11.56 12.25
N LEU A 36 4.38 -11.03 11.09
CA LEU A 36 3.80 -11.86 10.02
C LEU A 36 4.82 -12.88 9.51
N ASP A 37 4.38 -14.13 9.30
CA ASP A 37 5.19 -15.15 8.64
C ASP A 37 5.47 -14.69 7.19
N PRO A 38 6.75 -14.57 6.76
CA PRO A 38 7.13 -14.16 5.40
C PRO A 38 6.41 -14.94 4.29
N ARG A 39 5.97 -16.19 4.55
CA ARG A 39 5.23 -17.04 3.61
C ARG A 39 3.76 -16.63 3.42
N THR A 40 3.25 -15.75 4.28
CA THR A 40 1.86 -15.27 4.29
C THR A 40 1.76 -13.75 4.25
N ASP A 41 2.87 -13.06 4.50
CA ASP A 41 2.95 -11.62 4.39
C ASP A 41 2.90 -11.16 2.92
N PRO A 42 1.91 -10.34 2.51
CA PRO A 42 1.82 -9.84 1.15
C PRO A 42 3.02 -8.96 0.73
N GLU A 43 3.67 -8.25 1.65
CA GLU A 43 4.86 -7.44 1.31
C GLU A 43 6.01 -8.36 0.91
N SER A 44 6.34 -9.34 1.75
CA SER A 44 7.30 -10.40 1.45
C SER A 44 6.97 -11.17 0.16
N LEU A 45 5.72 -11.62 -0.01
CA LEU A 45 5.30 -12.35 -1.22
C LEU A 45 5.38 -11.50 -2.48
N THR A 46 5.11 -10.20 -2.41
CA THR A 46 5.28 -9.27 -3.54
C THR A 46 6.75 -9.20 -3.96
N LEU A 47 7.66 -9.01 -3.01
CA LEU A 47 9.10 -8.93 -3.28
C LEU A 47 9.66 -10.25 -3.81
N CYS A 48 9.22 -11.37 -3.24
CA CYS A 48 9.58 -12.70 -3.70
C CYS A 48 9.13 -12.91 -5.15
N ALA A 49 7.87 -12.62 -5.45
CA ALA A 49 7.31 -12.79 -6.79
C ALA A 49 8.00 -11.87 -7.81
N LEU A 50 8.34 -10.63 -7.46
CA LEU A 50 9.10 -9.72 -8.33
C LEU A 50 10.48 -10.28 -8.67
N MET A 51 11.23 -10.77 -7.68
CA MET A 51 12.57 -11.31 -7.93
C MET A 51 12.55 -12.57 -8.79
N TRP A 52 11.52 -13.40 -8.68
CA TRP A 52 11.38 -14.63 -9.45
C TRP A 52 10.54 -14.50 -10.72
N SER A 53 9.98 -13.32 -11.00
CA SER A 53 9.12 -13.11 -12.17
C SER A 53 9.92 -13.20 -13.46
N VAL A 54 9.40 -13.96 -14.41
CA VAL A 54 9.84 -13.94 -15.82
C VAL A 54 8.97 -13.01 -16.67
N ASP A 55 7.85 -12.55 -16.12
CA ASP A 55 6.95 -11.60 -16.77
C ASP A 55 7.40 -10.17 -16.48
N THR A 56 8.20 -9.65 -17.42
CA THR A 56 8.72 -8.27 -17.38
C THR A 56 7.61 -7.22 -17.42
N ALA A 57 6.48 -7.50 -18.08
CA ALA A 57 5.36 -6.56 -18.16
C ALA A 57 4.62 -6.48 -16.81
N ALA A 58 4.41 -7.62 -16.15
CA ALA A 58 3.86 -7.65 -14.80
C ALA A 58 4.79 -6.99 -13.78
N ALA A 59 6.11 -7.26 -13.86
CA ALA A 59 7.09 -6.63 -12.98
C ALA A 59 7.11 -5.10 -13.16
N ALA A 60 7.20 -4.61 -14.41
CA ALA A 60 7.16 -3.19 -14.72
C ALA A 60 5.91 -2.52 -14.16
N ARG A 61 4.74 -3.13 -14.42
CA ARG A 61 3.44 -2.63 -13.91
C ARG A 61 3.39 -2.52 -12.40
N VAL A 62 3.97 -3.47 -11.66
CA VAL A 62 4.05 -3.41 -10.19
C VAL A 62 4.99 -2.30 -9.76
N THR A 63 6.18 -2.19 -10.36
CA THR A 63 7.19 -1.18 -10.00
C THR A 63 6.80 0.24 -10.38
N GLU A 64 5.92 0.41 -11.37
CA GLU A 64 5.33 1.71 -11.74
C GLU A 64 4.24 2.15 -10.74
N ALA A 65 3.56 1.20 -10.08
CA ALA A 65 2.41 1.49 -9.22
C ALA A 65 2.79 1.66 -7.74
N LEU A 66 3.68 0.79 -7.24
CA LEU A 66 4.16 0.81 -5.86
C LEU A 66 5.32 1.79 -5.69
N VAL A 67 5.38 2.41 -4.52
CA VAL A 67 6.54 3.19 -4.05
C VAL A 67 7.05 2.60 -2.73
N PRO A 68 8.31 2.85 -2.32
CA PRO A 68 8.84 2.33 -1.06
C PRO A 68 7.97 2.66 0.18
N ALA A 69 7.32 3.82 0.20
CA ALA A 69 6.42 4.24 1.28
C ALA A 69 5.13 3.39 1.38
N ASP A 70 4.85 2.51 0.42
CA ASP A 70 3.73 1.57 0.48
C ASP A 70 4.03 0.32 1.32
N PHE A 71 5.27 0.12 1.77
CA PHE A 71 5.67 -0.98 2.63
C PHE A 71 5.65 -0.53 4.09
N ALA A 72 5.09 -1.35 4.98
CA ALA A 72 5.10 -1.10 6.42
C ALA A 72 6.48 -1.36 7.01
N GLU A 73 7.14 -2.44 6.58
CA GLU A 73 8.47 -2.81 7.07
C GLU A 73 9.56 -2.01 6.33
N PRO A 74 10.39 -1.21 7.05
CA PRO A 74 11.44 -0.41 6.42
C PRO A 74 12.43 -1.25 5.60
N ALA A 75 12.77 -2.47 6.03
CA ALA A 75 13.65 -3.34 5.28
C ALA A 75 13.02 -3.80 3.95
N TYR A 76 11.71 -4.00 3.89
CA TYR A 76 10.97 -4.33 2.66
C TYR A 76 10.85 -3.12 1.74
N ALA A 77 10.64 -1.92 2.28
CA ALA A 77 10.65 -0.68 1.51
C ALA A 77 11.99 -0.47 0.77
N GLU A 78 13.11 -0.67 1.46
CA GLU A 78 14.45 -0.55 0.89
C GLU A 78 14.73 -1.65 -0.14
N LEU A 79 14.34 -2.89 0.16
CA LEU A 79 14.48 -4.01 -0.78
C LEU A 79 13.66 -3.78 -2.05
N PHE A 80 12.43 -3.27 -1.93
CA PHE A 80 11.60 -2.88 -3.07
C PHE A 80 12.29 -1.82 -3.93
N ALA A 81 12.88 -0.79 -3.31
CA ALA A 81 13.56 0.27 -4.06
C ALA A 81 14.68 -0.28 -4.95
N VAL A 82 15.47 -1.23 -4.43
CA VAL A 82 16.53 -1.90 -5.19
C VAL A 82 15.96 -2.74 -6.33
N ILE A 83 14.92 -3.53 -6.07
CA ILE A 83 14.27 -4.37 -7.10
C ILE A 83 13.67 -3.48 -8.20
N ALA A 84 12.98 -2.40 -7.82
CA ALA A 84 12.36 -1.47 -8.75
C ALA A 84 13.39 -0.77 -9.65
N ASP A 85 14.55 -0.37 -9.11
CA ASP A 85 15.64 0.19 -9.92
C ASP A 85 16.16 -0.82 -10.95
N LEU A 86 16.37 -2.08 -10.56
CA LEU A 86 16.79 -3.14 -11.49
C LEU A 86 15.74 -3.39 -12.59
N VAL A 87 14.45 -3.48 -12.23
CA VAL A 87 13.35 -3.66 -13.19
C VAL A 87 13.28 -2.49 -14.17
N THR A 88 13.28 -1.25 -13.68
CA THR A 88 13.13 -0.05 -14.51
C THR A 88 14.34 0.22 -15.40
N THR A 89 15.54 -0.19 -14.98
CA THR A 89 16.75 -0.12 -15.80
C THR A 89 16.94 -1.33 -16.74
N GLY A 90 16.03 -2.30 -16.70
CA GLY A 90 16.10 -3.53 -17.52
C GLY A 90 17.25 -4.46 -17.13
N GLN A 91 17.75 -4.34 -15.90
CA GLN A 91 18.76 -5.25 -15.35
C GLN A 91 18.11 -6.50 -14.77
N PRO A 92 18.84 -7.62 -14.68
CA PRO A 92 18.36 -8.79 -13.96
C PRO A 92 18.01 -8.43 -12.51
N HIS A 93 16.80 -8.77 -12.10
CA HIS A 93 16.27 -8.49 -10.76
C HIS A 93 16.06 -9.77 -9.93
N ASP A 94 16.75 -10.86 -10.30
CA ASP A 94 16.77 -12.09 -9.53
C ASP A 94 17.47 -11.91 -8.17
N PRO A 95 17.27 -12.83 -7.20
CA PRO A 95 17.83 -12.67 -5.86
C PRO A 95 19.34 -12.50 -5.82
N ALA A 96 20.09 -13.14 -6.72
CA ALA A 96 21.55 -13.01 -6.76
C ALA A 96 21.95 -11.61 -7.26
N SER A 97 21.23 -11.07 -8.23
CA SER A 97 21.45 -9.70 -8.74
C SER A 97 21.12 -8.65 -7.69
N VAL A 98 20.00 -8.80 -6.96
CA VAL A 98 19.65 -7.93 -5.83
C VAL A 98 20.72 -8.01 -4.74
N ALA A 99 21.13 -9.22 -4.33
CA ALA A 99 22.19 -9.41 -3.34
C ALA A 99 23.51 -8.74 -3.77
N ALA A 100 23.85 -8.78 -5.07
CA ALA A 100 25.05 -8.14 -5.60
C ALA A 100 24.98 -6.61 -5.56
N VAL A 101 23.79 -6.01 -5.72
CA VAL A 101 23.60 -4.56 -5.50
C VAL A 101 23.81 -4.22 -4.03
N LEU A 102 23.16 -4.95 -3.12
CA LEU A 102 23.29 -4.72 -1.68
C LEU A 102 24.75 -4.84 -1.22
N HIS A 103 25.45 -5.90 -1.64
CA HIS A 103 26.85 -6.11 -1.29
C HIS A 103 27.77 -4.99 -1.79
N ARG A 104 27.49 -4.40 -2.96
CA ARG A 104 28.25 -3.26 -3.49
C ARG A 104 27.96 -1.96 -2.73
N ALA A 105 26.75 -1.80 -2.20
CA ALA A 105 26.38 -0.64 -1.39
C ALA A 105 27.04 -0.68 0.01
N GLY A 106 27.32 -1.88 0.53
CA GLY A 106 27.93 -2.07 1.85
C GLY A 106 27.50 -3.39 2.48
N GLY A 107 27.93 -3.64 3.72
CA GLY A 107 27.53 -4.84 4.46
C GLY A 107 27.77 -4.73 5.95
N GLY A 108 27.70 -3.51 6.49
CA GLY A 108 27.92 -3.26 7.91
C GLY A 108 26.79 -3.81 8.78
N GLU A 109 26.91 -3.65 10.10
CA GLU A 109 25.81 -4.03 11.02
C GLU A 109 24.49 -3.32 10.70
N LYS A 110 24.56 -2.11 10.14
CA LYS A 110 23.40 -1.34 9.69
C LYS A 110 22.60 -2.04 8.57
N ASP A 111 23.25 -2.88 7.78
CA ASP A 111 22.64 -3.59 6.65
C ASP A 111 22.17 -5.00 7.04
N ALA A 112 22.36 -5.40 8.30
CA ALA A 112 21.93 -6.71 8.81
C ALA A 112 20.41 -6.94 8.71
N PRO A 113 19.53 -5.95 8.98
CA PRO A 113 18.09 -6.10 8.79
C PRO A 113 17.73 -6.37 7.33
N LEU A 114 18.32 -5.60 6.40
CA LEU A 114 18.06 -5.73 4.97
C LEU A 114 18.51 -7.08 4.40
N ARG A 115 19.67 -7.58 4.82
CA ARG A 115 20.14 -8.92 4.43
C ARG A 115 19.25 -10.03 4.99
N ARG A 116 18.72 -9.87 6.20
CA ARG A 116 17.75 -10.81 6.78
C ARG A 116 16.45 -10.79 5.99
N ALA A 117 15.91 -9.60 5.72
CA ALA A 117 14.72 -9.42 4.90
C ALA A 117 14.86 -10.09 3.52
N LEU A 118 15.99 -9.90 2.83
CA LEU A 118 16.25 -10.59 1.57
C LEU A 118 16.23 -12.12 1.74
N ALA A 119 16.90 -12.67 2.76
CA ALA A 119 16.92 -14.11 3.00
C ALA A 119 15.51 -14.67 3.26
N ASP A 120 14.71 -13.97 4.06
CA ASP A 120 13.35 -14.37 4.41
C ASP A 120 12.46 -14.36 3.15
N VAL A 121 12.46 -13.23 2.42
CA VAL A 121 11.67 -13.03 1.19
C VAL A 121 12.00 -14.07 0.13
N VAL A 122 13.27 -14.39 -0.10
CA VAL A 122 13.68 -15.37 -1.12
C VAL A 122 13.10 -16.77 -0.85
N THR A 123 12.78 -17.08 0.41
CA THR A 123 12.24 -18.38 0.83
C THR A 123 10.73 -18.38 1.08
N ALA A 124 10.05 -17.24 0.92
CA ALA A 124 8.63 -17.05 1.21
C ALA A 124 7.71 -17.95 0.36
N ASP A 125 7.77 -17.84 -0.97
CA ASP A 125 7.03 -18.73 -1.86
C ASP A 125 7.65 -18.76 -3.27
N THR A 126 8.19 -19.91 -3.66
CA THR A 126 8.79 -20.09 -5.00
C THR A 126 7.76 -20.40 -6.09
N THR A 127 6.49 -20.67 -5.73
CA THR A 127 5.43 -21.03 -6.67
C THR A 127 4.55 -19.86 -7.10
N GLY A 128 4.52 -18.78 -6.32
CA GLY A 128 3.73 -17.57 -6.57
C GLY A 128 4.38 -16.53 -7.49
N SER A 129 5.41 -16.85 -8.28
CA SER A 129 6.11 -15.85 -9.12
C SER A 129 5.19 -15.17 -10.15
N SER A 130 4.12 -15.84 -10.58
CA SER A 130 3.09 -15.27 -11.47
C SER A 130 2.06 -14.38 -10.75
N ALA A 131 2.09 -14.30 -9.42
CA ALA A 131 1.11 -13.58 -8.61
C ALA A 131 1.59 -12.21 -8.11
N ALA A 132 2.72 -11.68 -8.62
CA ALA A 132 3.28 -10.38 -8.22
C ALA A 132 2.25 -9.24 -8.27
N VAL A 133 1.45 -9.18 -9.33
CA VAL A 133 0.37 -8.20 -9.49
C VAL A 133 -0.71 -8.33 -8.41
N HIS A 134 -1.04 -9.56 -8.03
CA HIS A 134 -2.07 -9.83 -7.03
C HIS A 134 -1.60 -9.39 -5.63
N TYR A 135 -0.39 -9.77 -5.24
CA TYR A 135 0.15 -9.36 -3.94
C TYR A 135 0.38 -7.85 -3.86
N ALA A 136 0.82 -7.23 -4.96
CA ALA A 136 0.95 -5.78 -5.03
C ALA A 136 -0.39 -5.05 -4.82
N ASP A 137 -1.54 -5.58 -5.28
CA ASP A 137 -2.86 -5.00 -4.99
C ASP A 137 -3.17 -5.02 -3.48
N ILE A 138 -2.79 -6.11 -2.80
CA ILE A 138 -2.95 -6.23 -1.35
C ILE A 138 -2.09 -5.20 -0.63
N VAL A 139 -0.81 -5.06 -1.00
CA VAL A 139 0.10 -4.05 -0.42
C VAL A 139 -0.41 -2.63 -0.65
N LEU A 140 -0.83 -2.29 -1.87
CA LEU A 140 -1.43 -0.97 -2.19
C LEU A 140 -2.70 -0.71 -1.37
N SER A 141 -3.56 -1.72 -1.20
CA SER A 141 -4.77 -1.62 -0.40
C SER A 141 -4.47 -1.39 1.09
N GLN A 142 -3.47 -2.09 1.63
CA GLN A 142 -3.01 -1.93 3.01
C GLN A 142 -2.36 -0.56 3.22
N SER A 143 -1.48 -0.12 2.33
CA SER A 143 -0.88 1.23 2.33
C SER A 143 -1.96 2.31 2.33
N TYR A 144 -2.97 2.19 1.46
CA TYR A 144 -4.10 3.10 1.42
C TYR A 144 -4.88 3.14 2.75
N ARG A 145 -5.06 2.00 3.43
CA ARG A 145 -5.69 2.01 4.77
C ARG A 145 -4.80 2.68 5.81
N ARG A 146 -3.49 2.41 5.81
CA ARG A 146 -2.54 3.06 6.72
C ARG A 146 -2.48 4.57 6.48
N SER A 147 -2.61 5.05 5.24
CA SER A 147 -2.58 6.48 4.94
C SER A 147 -3.75 7.24 5.58
N PHE A 148 -4.94 6.63 5.71
CA PHE A 148 -6.06 7.24 6.44
C PHE A 148 -5.77 7.36 7.93
N HIS A 149 -5.14 6.36 8.52
CA HIS A 149 -4.75 6.39 9.93
C HIS A 149 -3.78 7.55 10.21
N VAL A 150 -2.69 7.62 9.43
CA VAL A 150 -1.71 8.71 9.51
C VAL A 150 -2.36 10.07 9.28
N THR A 151 -3.28 10.16 8.32
CA THR A 151 -4.00 11.41 8.03
C THR A 151 -4.90 11.85 9.17
N GLY A 152 -5.61 10.91 9.82
CA GLY A 152 -6.42 11.19 11.00
C GLY A 152 -5.58 11.73 12.15
N GLN A 153 -4.45 11.09 12.44
CA GLN A 153 -3.50 11.56 13.46
C GLN A 153 -2.96 12.96 13.15
N ARG A 154 -2.58 13.21 11.89
CA ARG A 154 -2.12 14.53 11.43
C ARG A 154 -3.19 15.61 11.60
N LEU A 155 -4.45 15.30 11.34
CA LEU A 155 -5.55 16.25 11.52
C LEU A 155 -5.80 16.56 13.01
N ILE A 156 -5.75 15.54 13.88
CA ILE A 156 -5.83 15.73 15.34
C ILE A 156 -4.70 16.64 15.82
N GLN A 157 -3.46 16.35 15.41
CA GLN A 157 -2.30 17.17 15.78
C GLN A 157 -2.46 18.62 15.29
N ALA A 158 -2.93 18.83 14.06
CA ALA A 158 -3.17 20.17 13.53
C ALA A 158 -4.25 20.92 14.32
N ALA A 159 -5.31 20.25 14.75
CA ALA A 159 -6.35 20.87 15.58
C ALA A 159 -5.82 21.33 16.97
N GLU A 160 -4.81 20.65 17.51
CA GLU A 160 -4.21 20.99 18.82
C GLU A 160 -3.13 22.08 18.72
N GLN A 161 -2.34 22.10 17.64
CA GLN A 161 -1.09 22.86 17.56
C GLN A 161 -0.99 23.81 16.35
N GLY A 162 -1.89 23.69 15.38
CA GLY A 162 -1.82 24.41 14.11
C GLY A 162 -2.38 25.84 14.17
N PRO A 163 -1.89 26.76 13.31
CA PRO A 163 -2.51 28.08 13.13
C PRO A 163 -3.94 27.97 12.60
N GLU A 164 -4.89 28.66 13.23
CA GLU A 164 -6.33 28.57 12.90
C GLU A 164 -6.61 28.92 11.43
N ASP A 165 -5.90 29.90 10.87
CA ASP A 165 -6.03 30.35 9.49
C ASP A 165 -5.48 29.37 8.45
N GLU A 166 -4.66 28.41 8.84
CA GLU A 166 -4.09 27.38 7.95
C GLU A 166 -4.83 26.02 8.03
N LEU A 167 -5.68 25.80 9.06
CA LEU A 167 -6.29 24.49 9.32
C LEU A 167 -7.11 23.95 8.14
N PHE A 168 -7.88 24.82 7.48
CA PHE A 168 -8.72 24.39 6.36
C PHE A 168 -7.88 23.99 5.15
N ASP A 169 -6.84 24.77 4.84
CA ASP A 169 -5.94 24.49 3.71
C ASP A 169 -5.16 23.18 3.96
N TYR A 170 -4.70 22.95 5.20
CA TYR A 170 -4.07 21.69 5.58
C TYR A 170 -5.01 20.49 5.44
N MET A 171 -6.28 20.62 5.84
CA MET A 171 -7.30 19.58 5.61
C MET A 171 -7.50 19.29 4.12
N VAL A 172 -7.52 20.32 3.27
CA VAL A 172 -7.64 20.16 1.81
C VAL A 172 -6.42 19.45 1.23
N GLU A 173 -5.21 19.77 1.69
CA GLU A 173 -3.98 19.09 1.29
C GLU A 173 -4.04 17.59 1.61
N LEU A 174 -4.38 17.25 2.86
CA LEU A 174 -4.54 15.87 3.30
C LEU A 174 -5.60 15.11 2.48
N GLY A 175 -6.76 15.74 2.24
CA GLY A 175 -7.83 15.15 1.42
C GLY A 175 -7.43 14.96 -0.05
N THR A 176 -6.64 15.87 -0.60
CA THR A 176 -6.10 15.78 -1.96
C THR A 176 -5.12 14.61 -2.08
N ALA A 177 -4.26 14.42 -1.10
CA ALA A 177 -3.36 13.28 -1.02
C ALA A 177 -4.13 11.95 -0.94
N GLN A 178 -5.18 11.85 -0.11
CA GLN A 178 -6.02 10.64 -0.03
C GLN A 178 -6.73 10.34 -1.35
N ARG A 179 -7.23 11.38 -2.04
CA ARG A 179 -7.84 11.22 -3.36
C ARG A 179 -6.84 10.72 -4.40
N ALA A 180 -5.60 11.18 -4.35
CA ALA A 180 -4.53 10.70 -5.24
C ALA A 180 -4.21 9.22 -4.98
N ALA A 181 -4.10 8.82 -3.70
CA ALA A 181 -3.88 7.43 -3.31
C ALA A 181 -5.03 6.50 -3.76
N TRP A 182 -6.28 6.96 -3.60
CA TRP A 182 -7.46 6.23 -4.10
C TRP A 182 -7.45 6.06 -5.62
N LYS A 183 -7.11 7.11 -6.38
CA LYS A 183 -6.98 7.02 -7.84
C LYS A 183 -5.92 6.00 -8.22
N ARG A 184 -4.74 6.04 -7.60
CA ARG A 184 -3.64 5.10 -7.84
C ARG A 184 -4.07 3.65 -7.62
N LEU A 185 -4.73 3.35 -6.50
CA LEU A 185 -5.26 2.02 -6.20
C LEU A 185 -6.27 1.54 -7.26
N ASN A 186 -7.24 2.38 -7.64
CA ASN A 186 -8.24 1.97 -8.62
C ASN A 186 -7.68 1.85 -10.04
N THR A 187 -6.75 2.72 -10.44
CA THR A 187 -6.04 2.57 -11.70
C THR A 187 -5.27 1.25 -11.74
N PHE A 188 -4.60 0.90 -10.64
CA PHE A 188 -3.93 -0.39 -10.53
C PHE A 188 -4.90 -1.57 -10.60
N ARG A 189 -6.10 -1.50 -10.01
CA ARG A 189 -7.09 -2.58 -10.14
C ARG A 189 -7.69 -2.68 -11.54
N ALA A 190 -8.01 -1.55 -12.16
CA ALA A 190 -8.60 -1.50 -13.50
C ALA A 190 -7.68 -2.07 -14.56
N GLY A 191 -6.36 -1.85 -14.46
CA GLY A 191 -5.40 -2.42 -15.39
C GLY A 191 -5.27 -3.95 -15.35
N GLY A 192 -5.82 -4.62 -14.33
CA GLY A 192 -5.83 -6.08 -14.21
C GLY A 192 -7.07 -6.74 -14.81
N ALA A 193 -8.12 -5.96 -15.12
CA ALA A 193 -9.37 -6.47 -15.68
C ALA A 193 -9.30 -6.77 -17.20
N HIS A 194 -8.16 -6.50 -17.83
CA HIS A 194 -7.95 -6.58 -19.28
C HIS A 194 -6.78 -7.50 -19.69
N ALA A 195 -6.22 -8.27 -18.76
CA ALA A 195 -5.12 -9.22 -19.01
C ALA A 195 -5.62 -10.67 -18.96
#